data_AF-A0A382T2A3-F1
#
_entry.id   AF-A0A382T2A3-F1
#
_cell.length_a   1.000
_cell.length_b   1.000
_cell.length_c   1.000
_cell.angle_alpha   90.00
_cell.angle_beta   90.00
_cell.angle_gamma   90.00
#
_symmetry.space_group_name_H-M   'P 1'
#
loop_
_entity.id
_entity.type
_entity.pdbx_description
1 polymer ?
#
loop_
_entity_poly.entity_id
_entity_poly.type
_entity_poly.pdbx_seq_one_letter_code
_entity_poly.pdbx_strand_id
1 'polypeptide(L)'
;FGQGVIFETNDNFSPRRTGFGFSKRAEGIHGDLTRSSQYVMQGSAVQISMPKLRGVMFASYHPRDAIINADSSFTSLIVMQPRLPFGAYGQFDINSDGDTTYTKIYHSLIGSVNEMTWGGNLRFTPAIGTNLGFTFFESLYSRSHIPQVINTITGGDDDLDPEFNPDDYDDYSGDAFYLQYITNSGDAEIASMDSSEADSPIWSDAKSFFRVRGFDFSTVIANIAIQGEYGEMLKDNNLLLFGRSPSAMVLSAYAQFENFNILTLYRNYDLKYDNPYQRSYSNYQRYKTSIFEDDYWLEDPVYSY
;
A
#
# COMPACT_ATOMS: atom_id res chain seq x y z
N PHE A 1 -9.41 7.89 -6.57
CA PHE A 1 -9.67 8.64 -7.83
C PHE A 1 -8.99 7.91 -8.99
N GLY A 2 -9.13 8.40 -10.23
CA GLY A 2 -8.40 7.85 -11.37
C GLY A 2 -8.53 6.33 -11.51
N GLN A 3 -7.39 5.67 -11.72
CA GLN A 3 -7.20 4.23 -11.86
C GLN A 3 -6.61 3.55 -10.61
N GLY A 4 -6.49 4.26 -9.47
CA GLY A 4 -6.04 3.70 -8.19
C GLY A 4 -4.53 3.64 -8.01
N VAL A 5 -3.75 4.33 -8.86
CA VAL A 5 -2.29 4.45 -8.70
C VAL A 5 -1.96 5.39 -7.55
N ILE A 6 -2.69 6.52 -7.45
CA ILE A 6 -2.45 7.52 -6.40
C ILE A 6 -3.22 7.14 -5.15
N PHE A 7 -4.54 6.99 -5.22
CA PHE A 7 -5.34 6.80 -4.01
C PHE A 7 -6.62 6.01 -4.26
N GLU A 8 -6.75 4.90 -3.54
CA GLU A 8 -8.00 4.16 -3.35
C GLU A 8 -8.03 3.48 -1.97
N THR A 9 -9.10 3.74 -1.22
CA THR A 9 -9.31 3.23 0.13
C THR A 9 -10.11 1.94 0.05
N ASN A 10 -9.43 0.81 0.04
CA ASN A 10 -10.03 -0.53 0.09
C ASN A 10 -8.99 -1.56 0.51
N ASP A 11 -9.40 -2.55 1.30
CA ASP A 11 -8.55 -3.69 1.65
C ASP A 11 -8.61 -4.78 0.59
N ASN A 12 -9.72 -4.86 -0.15
CA ASN A 12 -9.96 -5.98 -1.05
C ASN A 12 -9.11 -5.88 -2.32
N PHE A 13 -8.17 -6.82 -2.45
CA PHE A 13 -7.52 -7.10 -3.72
C PHE A 13 -8.44 -7.92 -4.63
N SER A 14 -8.44 -7.60 -5.93
CA SER A 14 -9.14 -8.40 -6.94
C SER A 14 -8.27 -8.51 -8.17
N PRO A 15 -7.85 -9.73 -8.56
CA PRO A 15 -7.07 -9.91 -9.76
C PRO A 15 -7.91 -9.54 -10.98
N ARG A 16 -7.27 -8.99 -12.00
CA ARG A 16 -7.90 -8.63 -13.29
C ARG A 16 -8.98 -7.54 -13.18
N ARG A 17 -8.83 -6.58 -12.25
CA ARG A 17 -9.73 -5.43 -12.13
C ARG A 17 -9.47 -4.35 -13.17
N THR A 18 -10.18 -4.45 -14.29
CA THR A 18 -10.01 -3.66 -15.53
C THR A 18 -10.55 -2.23 -15.50
N GLY A 19 -11.42 -1.88 -14.53
CA GLY A 19 -12.07 -0.56 -14.46
C GLY A 19 -13.19 -0.33 -15.49
N PHE A 20 -13.24 -1.15 -16.56
CA PHE A 20 -14.23 -1.14 -17.65
C PHE A 20 -14.79 -2.55 -17.92
N GLY A 21 -15.99 -2.63 -18.49
CA GLY A 21 -16.67 -3.90 -18.77
C GLY A 21 -17.15 -4.59 -17.49
N PHE A 22 -16.50 -5.69 -17.12
CA PHE A 22 -16.90 -6.59 -16.02
C PHE A 22 -16.62 -6.02 -14.62
N SER A 23 -15.63 -5.13 -14.47
CA SER A 23 -15.32 -4.50 -13.19
C SER A 23 -15.34 -2.98 -13.36
N LYS A 24 -16.38 -2.32 -12.85
CA LYS A 24 -16.50 -0.85 -12.92
C LYS A 24 -15.90 -0.24 -11.67
N ARG A 25 -15.18 0.87 -11.83
CA ARG A 25 -14.62 1.65 -10.73
C ARG A 25 -15.61 2.73 -10.31
N ALA A 26 -15.89 2.82 -9.01
CA ALA A 26 -16.67 3.92 -8.47
C ALA A 26 -15.80 5.18 -8.40
N GLU A 27 -16.32 6.31 -8.88
CA GLU A 27 -15.61 7.59 -8.86
C GLU A 27 -16.24 8.57 -7.87
N GLY A 28 -15.43 9.28 -7.10
CA GLY A 28 -15.89 10.25 -6.10
C GLY A 28 -16.01 9.64 -4.71
N ILE A 29 -16.83 10.26 -3.85
CA ILE A 29 -17.07 9.82 -2.48
C ILE A 29 -18.22 8.82 -2.44
N HIS A 30 -17.99 7.66 -1.85
CA HIS A 30 -19.00 6.63 -1.62
C HIS A 30 -18.89 6.11 -0.19
N GLY A 31 -20.02 5.74 0.41
CA GLY A 31 -19.99 5.04 1.69
C GLY A 31 -19.37 3.66 1.52
N ASP A 32 -18.56 3.24 2.49
CA ASP A 32 -17.99 1.90 2.49
C ASP A 32 -19.05 0.88 2.91
N LEU A 33 -19.33 -0.08 2.02
CA LEU A 33 -20.23 -1.22 2.27
C LEU A 33 -19.45 -2.54 2.34
N THR A 34 -18.12 -2.47 2.29
CA THR A 34 -17.23 -3.63 2.31
C THR A 34 -16.88 -4.04 3.74
N ARG A 35 -16.16 -5.15 3.88
CA ARG A 35 -15.59 -5.61 5.15
C ARG A 35 -14.15 -5.11 5.36
N SER A 36 -13.81 -3.96 4.79
CA SER A 36 -12.49 -3.35 5.00
C SER A 36 -12.31 -2.97 6.46
N SER A 37 -11.07 -3.05 6.94
CA SER A 37 -10.66 -2.76 8.31
C SER A 37 -9.38 -1.92 8.37
N GLN A 38 -8.45 -2.14 7.43
CA GLN A 38 -7.14 -1.49 7.44
C GLN A 38 -7.18 -0.12 6.79
N TYR A 39 -7.69 0.01 5.56
CA TYR A 39 -7.68 1.24 4.77
C TYR A 39 -9.01 2.00 4.81
N VAL A 40 -9.79 1.80 5.89
CA VAL A 40 -11.04 2.53 6.15
C VAL A 40 -10.75 3.98 6.51
N MET A 41 -11.61 4.89 6.07
CA MET A 41 -11.50 6.31 6.39
C MET A 41 -12.59 6.73 7.37
N GLN A 42 -12.20 7.16 8.56
CA GLN A 42 -13.08 7.76 9.56
C GLN A 42 -12.83 9.27 9.61
N GLY A 43 -13.76 10.06 9.08
CA GLY A 43 -13.59 11.51 8.98
C GLY A 43 -14.64 12.21 8.13
N SER A 44 -14.25 13.32 7.50
CA SER A 44 -15.12 14.17 6.69
C SER A 44 -14.63 14.25 5.25
N ALA A 45 -15.57 14.23 4.29
CA ALA A 45 -15.27 14.43 2.89
C ALA A 45 -16.35 15.33 2.25
N VAL A 46 -15.92 16.23 1.37
CA VAL A 46 -16.78 17.17 0.65
C VAL A 46 -16.52 17.04 -0.84
N GLN A 47 -17.59 16.91 -1.62
CA GLN A 47 -17.55 16.94 -3.08
C GLN A 47 -18.37 18.11 -3.60
N ILE A 48 -17.73 18.95 -4.42
CA ILE A 48 -18.36 20.08 -5.11
C ILE A 48 -18.35 19.77 -6.61
N SER A 49 -19.49 19.93 -7.28
CA SER A 49 -19.62 19.68 -8.72
C SER A 49 -20.25 20.88 -9.41
N MET A 50 -19.55 21.38 -10.42
CA MET A 50 -19.94 22.42 -11.37
C MET A 50 -19.90 21.82 -12.79
N PRO A 51 -20.51 22.46 -13.82
CA PRO A 51 -20.65 21.85 -15.15
C PRO A 51 -19.36 21.35 -15.81
N LYS A 52 -18.20 21.95 -15.53
CA LYS A 52 -16.90 21.55 -16.07
C LYS A 52 -15.85 21.24 -15.01
N LEU A 53 -16.22 21.29 -13.72
CA LEU A 53 -15.27 21.16 -12.62
C LEU A 53 -15.87 20.31 -11.51
N ARG A 54 -15.12 19.34 -11.00
CA ARG A 54 -15.45 18.60 -9.79
C ARG A 54 -14.26 18.65 -8.84
N GLY A 55 -14.50 19.09 -7.62
CA GLY A 55 -13.52 19.06 -6.54
C GLY A 55 -13.95 18.06 -5.48
N VAL A 56 -13.02 17.27 -4.97
CA VAL A 56 -13.19 16.45 -3.79
C VAL A 56 -12.07 16.78 -2.81
N MET A 57 -12.43 16.95 -1.54
CA MET A 57 -11.48 17.10 -0.44
C MET A 57 -11.90 16.17 0.69
N PHE A 58 -10.94 15.59 1.40
CA PHE A 58 -11.20 14.70 2.52
C PHE A 58 -10.12 14.83 3.60
N ALA A 59 -10.51 14.53 4.82
CA ALA A 59 -9.62 14.36 5.96
C ALA A 59 -10.15 13.22 6.85
N SER A 60 -9.25 12.41 7.39
CA SER A 60 -9.55 11.25 8.22
C SER A 60 -8.52 11.08 9.32
N TYR A 61 -8.98 10.54 10.45
CA TYR A 61 -8.13 10.06 11.53
C TYR A 61 -8.59 8.66 11.90
N HIS A 62 -7.74 7.65 11.70
CA HIS A 62 -8.08 6.26 11.96
C HIS A 62 -6.82 5.46 12.33
N PRO A 63 -6.89 4.56 13.34
CA PRO A 63 -5.77 3.68 13.67
C PRO A 63 -5.55 2.62 12.58
N ARG A 64 -4.30 2.27 12.33
CA ARG A 64 -3.86 1.28 11.34
C ARG A 64 -3.20 0.11 12.03
N ASP A 65 -3.38 -1.05 11.43
CA ASP A 65 -2.67 -2.25 11.78
C ASP A 65 -1.30 -2.22 11.11
N ALA A 66 -0.25 -2.49 11.88
CA ALA A 66 1.13 -2.39 11.42
C ALA A 66 2.04 -3.34 12.19
N ILE A 67 3.09 -3.78 11.50
CA ILE A 67 4.19 -4.55 12.05
C ILE A 67 5.12 -3.57 12.77
N ILE A 68 5.19 -3.66 14.10
CA ILE A 68 5.97 -2.75 14.95
C ILE A 68 7.30 -3.39 15.29
N ASN A 69 8.37 -2.62 15.11
CA ASN A 69 9.74 -3.02 15.42
C ASN A 69 10.03 -2.89 16.91
N ALA A 70 11.11 -3.53 17.38
CA ALA A 70 11.55 -3.46 18.78
C ALA A 70 11.81 -2.01 19.26
N ASP A 71 12.31 -1.15 18.36
CA ASP A 71 12.61 0.26 18.63
C ASP A 71 11.37 1.18 18.60
N SER A 72 10.16 0.61 18.46
CA SER A 72 8.88 1.32 18.33
C SER A 72 8.62 2.05 17.00
N SER A 73 9.52 1.99 16.02
CA SER A 73 9.19 2.31 14.62
C SER A 73 8.30 1.20 14.03
N PHE A 74 7.75 1.41 12.83
CA PHE A 74 6.99 0.37 12.14
C PHE A 74 7.65 0.01 10.80
N THR A 75 7.59 -1.27 10.43
CA THR A 75 8.13 -1.78 9.17
C THR A 75 7.15 -1.60 8.02
N SER A 76 5.92 -2.08 8.20
CA SER A 76 4.91 -2.07 7.15
C SER A 76 3.50 -2.03 7.75
N LEU A 77 2.57 -1.46 6.99
CA LEU A 77 1.14 -1.61 7.24
C LEU A 77 0.68 -2.99 6.79
N ILE A 78 -0.17 -3.63 7.58
CA ILE A 78 -0.59 -5.01 7.33
C ILE A 78 -2.12 -5.11 7.21
N VAL A 79 -2.58 -6.04 6.36
CA VAL A 79 -4.00 -6.39 6.25
C VAL A 79 -4.13 -7.82 6.76
N MET A 80 -4.90 -8.03 7.84
CA MET A 80 -5.05 -9.35 8.47
C MET A 80 -6.51 -9.79 8.47
N GLN A 81 -6.77 -11.03 8.07
CA GLN A 81 -8.09 -11.65 8.13
C GLN A 81 -7.97 -13.13 8.58
N PRO A 82 -8.21 -13.46 9.86
CA PRO A 82 -8.69 -12.61 10.96
C PRO A 82 -7.65 -11.63 11.50
N ARG A 83 -8.10 -10.59 12.22
CA ARG A 83 -7.19 -9.65 12.90
C ARG A 83 -6.73 -10.26 14.22
N LEU A 84 -5.43 -10.58 14.31
CA LEU A 84 -4.81 -11.17 15.49
C LEU A 84 -3.83 -10.16 16.11
N PRO A 85 -4.09 -9.62 17.32
CA PRO A 85 -3.21 -8.61 17.91
C PRO A 85 -1.78 -9.09 18.10
N PHE A 86 -1.58 -10.37 18.40
CA PHE A 86 -0.27 -10.96 18.64
C PHE A 86 -0.04 -12.18 17.74
N GLY A 87 -0.44 -12.07 16.46
CA GLY A 87 -0.18 -13.12 15.47
C GLY A 87 -0.87 -14.45 15.73
N ALA A 88 -0.47 -15.47 14.96
CA ALA A 88 -1.00 -16.81 15.04
C ALA A 88 -0.44 -17.59 16.24
N TYR A 89 0.81 -17.33 16.63
CA TYR A 89 1.45 -17.98 17.76
C TYR A 89 1.05 -17.36 19.11
N GLY A 90 0.56 -16.13 19.10
CA GLY A 90 0.12 -15.42 20.30
C GLY A 90 1.23 -14.57 20.90
N GLN A 91 0.99 -14.08 22.11
CA GLN A 91 1.96 -13.18 22.79
C GLN A 91 3.10 -13.95 23.47
N PHE A 92 2.88 -15.23 23.78
CA PHE A 92 3.76 -16.03 24.60
C PHE A 92 3.96 -17.40 23.96
N ASP A 93 5.20 -17.85 23.94
CA ASP A 93 5.59 -19.21 23.56
C ASP A 93 6.19 -19.96 24.75
N ILE A 94 6.20 -21.29 24.65
CA ILE A 94 6.83 -22.17 25.65
C ILE A 94 8.06 -22.79 24.98
N ASN A 95 9.24 -22.46 25.49
CA ASN A 95 10.48 -23.01 24.96
C ASN A 95 10.67 -24.49 25.35
N SER A 96 11.70 -25.13 24.79
CA SER A 96 12.05 -26.53 25.06
C SER A 96 12.29 -26.85 26.54
N ASP A 97 12.62 -25.85 27.36
CA ASP A 97 12.86 -25.98 28.81
C ASP A 97 11.57 -25.81 29.64
N GLY A 98 10.45 -25.47 29.01
CA GLY A 98 9.15 -25.26 29.65
C GLY A 98 8.94 -23.83 30.19
N ASP A 99 9.84 -22.90 29.89
CA ASP A 99 9.73 -21.50 30.27
C ASP A 99 8.90 -20.72 29.27
N THR A 100 8.13 -19.74 29.77
CA THR A 100 7.32 -18.85 28.94
C THR A 100 8.19 -17.71 28.40
N THR A 101 8.36 -17.64 27.09
CA THR A 101 9.05 -16.56 26.38
C THR A 101 8.04 -15.67 25.65
N TYR A 102 8.42 -14.43 25.34
CA TYR A 102 7.61 -13.56 24.48
C TYR A 102 7.86 -13.93 23.03
N THR A 103 6.81 -13.91 22.19
CA THR A 103 7.00 -13.99 20.74
C THR A 103 7.68 -12.73 20.21
N LYS A 104 8.28 -12.77 19.01
CA LYS A 104 8.90 -11.60 18.37
C LYS A 104 7.94 -10.46 18.01
N ILE A 105 6.65 -10.61 18.32
CA ILE A 105 5.64 -9.56 18.18
C ILE A 105 5.71 -8.60 19.38
N TYR A 106 6.56 -7.56 19.24
CA TYR A 106 6.85 -6.59 20.31
C TYR A 106 5.65 -5.74 20.76
N HIS A 107 4.65 -5.57 19.88
CA HIS A 107 3.48 -4.75 20.14
C HIS A 107 2.26 -5.37 19.44
N SER A 108 1.06 -5.15 19.99
CA SER A 108 -0.19 -5.44 19.28
C SER A 108 -0.11 -4.94 17.85
N LEU A 109 -0.32 -5.82 16.86
CA LEU A 109 -0.36 -5.52 15.43
C LEU A 109 -1.57 -4.68 15.07
N ILE A 110 -2.65 -4.79 15.86
CA ILE A 110 -3.91 -4.12 15.62
C ILE A 110 -3.89 -2.70 16.20
N GLY A 111 -4.30 -1.73 15.39
CA GLY A 111 -4.46 -0.32 15.78
C GLY A 111 -3.20 0.28 16.40
N SER A 112 -2.03 -0.14 15.91
CA SER A 112 -0.73 0.11 16.50
C SER A 112 -0.09 1.43 16.04
N VAL A 113 -0.57 1.98 14.93
CA VAL A 113 -0.17 3.26 14.35
C VAL A 113 -1.42 4.13 14.19
N ASN A 114 -1.47 5.32 14.79
CA ASN A 114 -2.49 6.29 14.41
C ASN A 114 -2.12 6.92 13.07
N GLU A 115 -3.11 7.11 12.19
CA GLU A 115 -2.91 7.78 10.92
C GLU A 115 -3.86 8.98 10.77
N MET A 116 -3.30 10.14 10.43
CA MET A 116 -4.06 11.28 9.92
C MET A 116 -3.86 11.39 8.40
N THR A 117 -4.91 11.16 7.64
CA THR A 117 -4.89 11.20 6.17
C THR A 117 -5.70 12.38 5.65
N TRP A 118 -5.16 13.15 4.71
CA TRP A 118 -5.91 14.22 4.04
C TRP A 118 -5.51 14.35 2.58
N GLY A 119 -6.41 14.89 1.76
CA GLY A 119 -6.12 15.05 0.35
C GLY A 119 -7.32 15.51 -0.45
N GLY A 120 -7.17 15.46 -1.76
CA GLY A 120 -8.22 15.84 -2.68
C GLY A 120 -7.91 15.51 -4.14
N ASN A 121 -8.96 15.66 -4.94
CA ASN A 121 -8.91 15.55 -6.38
C ASN A 121 -9.62 16.74 -7.01
N LEU A 122 -8.97 17.37 -7.98
CA LEU A 122 -9.56 18.40 -8.82
C LEU A 122 -9.67 17.85 -10.24
N ARG A 123 -10.90 17.71 -10.73
CA ARG A 123 -11.21 17.22 -12.06
C ARG A 123 -11.81 18.32 -12.93
N PHE A 124 -11.24 18.50 -14.10
CA PHE A 124 -11.71 19.39 -15.15
C PHE A 124 -12.24 18.58 -16.34
N THR A 125 -13.43 18.96 -16.84
CA THR A 125 -14.12 18.29 -17.95
C THR A 125 -14.28 19.30 -19.10
N PRO A 126 -13.27 19.45 -19.99
CA PRO A 126 -13.30 20.44 -21.07
C PRO A 126 -14.39 20.16 -22.12
N ALA A 127 -14.64 18.88 -22.38
CA ALA A 127 -15.60 18.37 -23.34
C ALA A 127 -16.30 17.13 -22.77
N ILE A 128 -17.50 16.83 -23.28
CA ILE A 128 -18.26 15.64 -22.87
C ILE A 128 -17.41 14.39 -23.11
N GLY A 129 -17.34 13.52 -22.11
CA GLY A 129 -16.56 12.28 -22.16
C GLY A 129 -15.06 12.45 -21.88
N THR A 130 -14.53 13.68 -21.78
CA THR A 130 -13.11 13.93 -21.47
C THR A 130 -12.94 14.52 -20.08
N ASN A 131 -12.12 13.89 -19.24
CA ASN A 131 -11.78 14.35 -17.89
C ASN A 131 -10.27 14.40 -17.72
N LEU A 132 -9.81 15.45 -17.05
CA LEU A 132 -8.43 15.64 -16.61
C LEU A 132 -8.48 15.87 -15.11
N GLY A 133 -7.76 15.09 -14.34
CA GLY A 133 -7.72 15.14 -12.89
C GLY A 133 -6.32 15.41 -12.37
N PHE A 134 -6.25 16.12 -11.26
CA PHE A 134 -5.07 16.21 -10.42
C PHE A 134 -5.44 15.70 -9.03
N THR A 135 -4.66 14.77 -8.51
CA THR A 135 -4.86 14.19 -7.17
C THR A 135 -3.64 14.48 -6.32
N PHE A 136 -3.88 14.80 -5.06
CA PHE A 136 -2.87 14.88 -4.01
C PHE A 136 -3.44 14.27 -2.75
N PHE A 137 -2.64 13.46 -2.05
CA PHE A 137 -2.95 13.11 -0.67
C PHE A 137 -1.68 12.90 0.15
N GLU A 138 -1.86 13.01 1.45
CA GLU A 138 -0.85 12.80 2.47
C GLU A 138 -1.44 11.98 3.62
N SER A 139 -0.64 11.03 4.10
CA SER A 139 -0.85 10.25 5.30
C SER A 139 0.27 10.59 6.28
N LEU A 140 -0.09 11.00 7.48
CA LEU A 140 0.84 11.19 8.59
C LEU A 140 0.68 10.04 9.57
N TYR A 141 1.76 9.57 10.17
CA TYR A 141 1.74 8.44 11.11
C TYR A 141 2.32 8.82 12.47
N SER A 142 1.79 8.24 13.56
CA SER A 142 2.27 8.50 14.93
C SER A 142 3.59 7.80 15.29
N ARG A 143 4.21 7.10 14.35
CA ARG A 143 5.47 6.33 14.50
C ARG A 143 6.39 6.60 13.31
N SER A 144 7.71 6.51 13.52
CA SER A 144 8.69 6.53 12.43
C SER A 144 8.48 5.31 11.53
N HIS A 145 8.60 5.48 10.21
CA HIS A 145 8.51 4.39 9.25
C HIS A 145 9.93 3.95 8.88
N ILE A 146 10.37 2.83 9.45
CA ILE A 146 11.72 2.29 9.28
C ILE A 146 11.58 0.78 9.02
N PRO A 147 11.59 0.34 7.75
CA PRO A 147 11.53 -1.08 7.43
C PRO A 147 12.69 -1.88 8.04
N GLN A 148 12.37 -2.87 8.87
CA GLN A 148 13.28 -3.81 9.52
C GLN A 148 12.82 -5.24 9.24
N VAL A 149 12.87 -5.62 7.96
CA VAL A 149 12.34 -6.90 7.46
C VAL A 149 13.04 -8.08 8.12
N ILE A 150 14.37 -8.05 8.19
CA ILE A 150 15.16 -9.11 8.82
C ILE A 150 14.80 -9.22 10.30
N ASN A 151 15.08 -8.17 11.09
CA ASN A 151 14.93 -8.21 12.55
C ASN A 151 13.47 -8.38 13.07
N THR A 152 12.46 -8.17 12.23
CA THR A 152 11.05 -8.14 12.67
C THR A 152 10.18 -9.19 11.98
N ILE A 153 10.47 -9.56 10.73
CA ILE A 153 9.58 -10.40 9.93
C ILE A 153 10.19 -11.76 9.62
N THR A 154 11.51 -11.86 9.40
CA THR A 154 12.13 -13.10 8.90
C THR A 154 13.24 -13.68 9.78
N GLY A 155 13.81 -12.91 10.71
CA GLY A 155 14.90 -13.37 11.57
C GLY A 155 14.35 -14.11 12.78
N GLY A 156 14.76 -15.38 12.96
CA GLY A 156 14.26 -16.41 13.90
C GLY A 156 14.81 -16.34 15.33
N ASP A 157 14.09 -16.88 16.31
CA ASP A 157 14.54 -16.90 17.73
C ASP A 157 15.86 -17.68 17.94
N ASP A 158 16.19 -18.56 17.00
CA ASP A 158 17.44 -19.34 16.98
C ASP A 158 18.61 -18.60 16.29
N ASP A 159 18.36 -17.45 15.67
CA ASP A 159 19.40 -16.64 15.05
C ASP A 159 20.17 -15.82 16.11
N LEU A 160 21.39 -16.27 16.40
CA LEU A 160 22.32 -15.61 17.32
C LEU A 160 23.08 -14.43 16.69
N ASP A 161 23.01 -14.27 15.36
CA ASP A 161 23.72 -13.26 14.57
C ASP A 161 22.81 -12.69 13.45
N PRO A 162 22.12 -11.54 13.65
CA PRO A 162 21.19 -10.95 12.66
C PRO A 162 21.83 -10.45 11.35
N GLU A 163 23.12 -10.73 11.14
CA GLU A 163 23.85 -10.48 9.90
C GLU A 163 24.02 -11.80 9.15
N PHE A 164 23.53 -11.87 7.91
CA PHE A 164 23.66 -13.04 7.02
C PHE A 164 25.04 -13.71 7.10
N ASN A 165 25.08 -14.95 7.57
CA ASN A 165 26.26 -15.80 7.63
C ASN A 165 26.06 -17.01 6.69
N PRO A 166 27.05 -17.41 5.87
CA PRO A 166 26.95 -18.64 5.06
C PRO A 166 26.63 -19.93 5.84
N ASP A 167 26.85 -19.92 7.16
CA ASP A 167 26.52 -21.04 8.05
C ASP A 167 25.06 -21.01 8.57
N ASP A 168 24.34 -19.89 8.42
CA ASP A 168 22.97 -19.58 8.91
C ASP A 168 21.82 -20.42 8.27
N TYR A 169 22.17 -21.34 7.36
CA TYR A 169 21.19 -22.21 6.70
C TYR A 169 20.79 -23.43 7.55
N ASP A 170 21.39 -23.61 8.72
CA ASP A 170 21.14 -24.74 9.63
C ASP A 170 20.08 -24.46 10.71
N ASP A 171 19.78 -23.19 10.99
CA ASP A 171 18.87 -22.76 12.08
C ASP A 171 17.43 -22.37 11.64
N TYR A 172 17.01 -22.73 10.41
CA TYR A 172 15.65 -22.50 9.88
C TYR A 172 15.17 -21.03 10.03
N SER A 173 16.06 -20.05 9.89
CA SER A 173 15.72 -18.63 9.90
C SER A 173 15.43 -18.14 8.46
N GLY A 174 14.37 -17.34 8.29
CA GLY A 174 13.92 -16.88 6.97
C GLY A 174 14.80 -15.79 6.36
N ASP A 175 15.55 -15.06 7.18
CA ASP A 175 16.50 -14.04 6.76
C ASP A 175 17.65 -14.56 5.88
N ALA A 176 18.12 -15.79 6.10
CA ALA A 176 19.11 -16.46 5.23
C ALA A 176 18.60 -16.66 3.79
N PHE A 177 17.27 -16.65 3.60
CA PHE A 177 16.60 -16.84 2.32
C PHE A 177 16.11 -15.53 1.70
N TYR A 178 15.94 -14.47 2.51
CA TYR A 178 15.53 -13.16 2.03
C TYR A 178 16.58 -12.57 1.07
N LEU A 179 16.16 -12.16 -0.13
CA LEU A 179 17.00 -11.67 -1.24
C LEU A 179 17.97 -12.71 -1.85
N GLN A 180 18.08 -13.91 -1.29
CA GLN A 180 18.99 -14.95 -1.75
C GLN A 180 18.26 -16.10 -2.47
N TYR A 181 17.02 -16.39 -2.08
CA TYR A 181 16.30 -17.55 -2.60
C TYR A 181 15.83 -17.33 -4.04
N ILE A 182 16.20 -18.27 -4.92
CA ILE A 182 16.08 -18.12 -6.39
C ILE A 182 14.64 -17.91 -6.88
N THR A 183 13.63 -18.35 -6.13
CA THR A 183 12.21 -18.20 -6.51
C THR A 183 11.61 -16.88 -6.03
N ASN A 184 12.29 -16.14 -5.15
CA ASN A 184 11.78 -14.92 -4.52
C ASN A 184 12.13 -13.66 -5.32
N SER A 185 11.78 -13.66 -6.61
CA SER A 185 12.08 -12.55 -7.53
C SER A 185 11.48 -11.18 -7.13
N GLY A 186 10.47 -11.19 -6.25
CA GLY A 186 9.79 -10.02 -5.72
C GLY A 186 10.42 -9.43 -4.44
N ASP A 187 11.45 -10.04 -3.86
CA ASP A 187 12.09 -9.53 -2.63
C ASP A 187 12.67 -8.13 -2.80
N ALA A 188 13.04 -7.76 -4.03
CA ALA A 188 13.47 -6.41 -4.35
C ALA A 188 12.39 -5.35 -4.03
N GLU A 189 11.10 -5.68 -4.12
CA GLU A 189 10.01 -4.77 -3.73
C GLU A 189 10.03 -4.52 -2.22
N ILE A 190 10.25 -5.58 -1.43
CA ILE A 190 10.37 -5.52 0.03
C ILE A 190 11.62 -4.72 0.42
N ALA A 191 12.77 -5.01 -0.20
CA ALA A 191 14.03 -4.31 0.08
C ALA A 191 14.01 -2.83 -0.31
N SER A 192 13.07 -2.46 -1.20
CA SER A 192 12.88 -1.10 -1.66
C SER A 192 11.82 -0.31 -0.90
N MET A 193 11.22 -0.91 0.15
CA MET A 193 10.26 -0.23 1.01
C MET A 193 10.78 1.13 1.43
N ASP A 194 9.89 2.10 1.40
CA ASP A 194 10.26 3.47 1.69
C ASP A 194 10.55 3.64 3.20
N SER A 195 11.34 4.64 3.55
CA SER A 195 11.58 5.03 4.95
C SER A 195 11.24 6.49 5.13
N SER A 196 10.66 6.83 6.28
CA SER A 196 10.14 8.18 6.52
C SER A 196 10.23 8.55 7.99
N GLU A 197 10.85 9.70 8.24
CA GLU A 197 10.91 10.36 9.54
C GLU A 197 10.75 11.85 9.33
N ALA A 198 9.71 12.43 9.90
CA ALA A 198 9.42 13.85 9.80
C ALA A 198 8.27 14.26 10.72
N ASP A 199 8.38 15.47 11.23
CA ASP A 199 7.30 16.14 11.96
C ASP A 199 6.30 16.78 11.00
N SER A 200 5.10 17.09 11.53
CA SER A 200 4.06 17.79 10.76
C SER A 200 3.54 19.03 11.49
N PRO A 201 3.32 20.15 10.77
CA PRO A 201 2.72 21.35 11.35
C PRO A 201 1.21 21.21 11.63
N ILE A 202 0.54 20.21 11.05
CA ILE A 202 -0.92 20.02 11.16
C ILE A 202 -1.31 18.90 12.13
N TRP A 203 -0.36 18.06 12.55
CA TRP A 203 -0.56 17.05 13.58
C TRP A 203 0.72 16.84 14.39
N SER A 204 0.69 17.20 15.67
CA SER A 204 1.86 17.22 16.55
C SER A 204 2.45 15.84 16.86
N ASP A 205 1.64 14.78 16.75
CA ASP A 205 2.10 13.42 17.05
C ASP A 205 2.70 12.73 15.82
N ALA A 206 2.67 13.39 14.65
CA ALA A 206 3.23 12.86 13.42
C ALA A 206 4.76 12.69 13.55
N LYS A 207 5.23 11.47 13.30
CA LYS A 207 6.66 11.10 13.28
C LYS A 207 7.13 10.67 11.90
N SER A 208 6.21 10.37 11.00
CA SER A 208 6.52 10.07 9.59
C SER A 208 5.34 10.44 8.69
N PHE A 209 5.59 10.50 7.40
CA PHE A 209 4.56 10.75 6.40
C PHE A 209 4.77 9.94 5.12
N PHE A 210 3.66 9.73 4.43
CA PHE A 210 3.60 9.28 3.05
C PHE A 210 2.82 10.30 2.22
N ARG A 211 3.34 10.71 1.07
CA ARG A 211 2.73 11.75 0.23
C ARG A 211 2.86 11.39 -1.24
N VAL A 212 1.75 11.46 -1.97
CA VAL A 212 1.72 11.23 -3.42
C VAL A 212 0.86 12.28 -4.08
N ARG A 213 1.28 12.66 -5.29
CA ARG A 213 0.47 13.46 -6.20
C ARG A 213 0.43 12.83 -7.58
N GLY A 214 -0.42 13.34 -8.43
CA GLY A 214 -0.33 13.00 -9.84
C GLY A 214 -1.54 13.43 -10.65
N PHE A 215 -1.59 12.92 -11.88
CA PHE A 215 -2.63 13.26 -12.83
C PHE A 215 -3.37 12.01 -13.26
N ASP A 216 -4.69 12.16 -13.43
CA ASP A 216 -5.53 11.17 -14.10
C ASP A 216 -6.17 11.78 -15.34
N PHE A 217 -6.43 10.95 -16.35
CA PHE A 217 -7.23 11.37 -17.49
C PHE A 217 -8.14 10.25 -17.95
N SER A 218 -9.26 10.65 -18.55
CA SER A 218 -10.16 9.73 -19.24
C SER A 218 -10.76 10.44 -20.44
N THR A 219 -10.90 9.74 -21.57
CA THR A 219 -11.61 10.24 -22.74
C THR A 219 -12.38 9.12 -23.40
N VAL A 220 -13.57 9.41 -23.91
CA VAL A 220 -14.39 8.48 -24.70
C VAL A 220 -14.54 9.05 -26.09
N ILE A 221 -14.10 8.29 -27.10
CA ILE A 221 -14.19 8.64 -28.50
C ILE A 221 -14.95 7.50 -29.20
N ALA A 222 -16.19 7.79 -29.60
CA ALA A 222 -17.12 6.79 -30.14
C ALA A 222 -17.26 5.58 -29.20
N ASN A 223 -16.79 4.41 -29.63
CA ASN A 223 -16.87 3.15 -28.91
C ASN A 223 -15.57 2.78 -28.17
N ILE A 224 -14.63 3.73 -28.02
CA ILE A 224 -13.34 3.54 -27.37
C ILE A 224 -13.25 4.45 -26.13
N ALA A 225 -12.90 3.88 -24.98
CA ALA A 225 -12.57 4.59 -23.76
C ALA A 225 -11.07 4.46 -23.47
N ILE A 226 -10.37 5.59 -23.35
CA ILE A 226 -8.94 5.66 -23.04
C ILE A 226 -8.79 6.33 -21.68
N GLN A 227 -8.00 5.76 -20.80
CA GLN A 227 -7.74 6.27 -19.46
C GLN A 227 -6.31 6.08 -19.06
N GLY A 228 -5.80 6.98 -18.24
CA GLY A 228 -4.54 6.77 -17.56
C GLY A 228 -4.48 7.48 -16.23
N GLU A 229 -3.53 7.05 -15.42
CA GLU A 229 -3.13 7.72 -14.19
C GLU A 229 -1.63 7.61 -14.04
N TYR A 230 -1.01 8.70 -13.61
CA TYR A 230 0.39 8.80 -13.25
C TYR A 230 0.47 9.35 -11.83
N GLY A 231 1.16 8.65 -10.93
CA GLY A 231 1.42 9.06 -9.56
C GLY A 231 2.91 9.15 -9.28
N GLU A 232 3.32 10.14 -8.48
CA GLU A 232 4.70 10.33 -8.05
C GLU A 232 4.72 10.61 -6.54
N MET A 233 5.60 9.89 -5.83
CA MET A 233 5.85 10.10 -4.41
C MET A 233 6.53 11.45 -4.15
N LEU A 234 6.28 12.05 -3.00
CA LEU A 234 6.92 13.29 -2.59
C LEU A 234 7.58 13.11 -1.23
N LYS A 235 8.87 13.45 -1.18
CA LYS A 235 9.63 13.59 0.07
C LYS A 235 9.89 15.04 0.46
N ASP A 236 9.43 15.98 -0.36
CA ASP A 236 9.59 17.41 -0.16
C ASP A 236 8.27 18.17 -0.37
N ASN A 237 8.34 19.49 -0.23
CA ASN A 237 7.20 20.39 -0.38
C ASN A 237 7.02 20.93 -1.81
N ASN A 238 7.79 20.45 -2.79
CA ASN A 238 7.78 21.00 -4.14
C ASN A 238 6.65 20.39 -4.99
N LEU A 239 5.39 20.74 -4.68
CA LEU A 239 4.16 20.13 -5.22
C LEU A 239 3.97 20.22 -6.74
N LEU A 240 4.71 21.06 -7.47
CA LEU A 240 4.57 21.18 -8.93
C LEU A 240 5.78 20.68 -9.74
N LEU A 241 6.85 20.21 -9.09
CA LEU A 241 8.08 19.79 -9.76
C LEU A 241 8.19 18.27 -9.86
N PHE A 242 7.86 17.71 -11.03
CA PHE A 242 7.81 16.27 -11.34
C PHE A 242 9.13 15.72 -11.91
N GLY A 243 9.27 14.40 -11.97
CA GLY A 243 10.38 13.66 -12.58
C GLY A 243 11.56 13.39 -11.65
N ARG A 244 11.35 13.43 -10.32
CA ARG A 244 12.44 13.42 -9.32
C ARG A 244 12.35 12.29 -8.31
N SER A 245 11.18 11.69 -8.16
CA SER A 245 10.87 10.71 -7.13
C SER A 245 10.30 9.45 -7.76
N PRO A 246 10.24 8.33 -7.03
CA PRO A 246 9.59 7.12 -7.50
C PRO A 246 8.17 7.40 -7.97
N SER A 247 7.81 6.78 -9.08
CA SER A 247 6.55 7.01 -9.78
C SER A 247 5.95 5.73 -10.30
N ALA A 248 4.65 5.77 -10.57
CA ALA A 248 3.92 4.70 -11.20
C ALA A 248 2.91 5.25 -12.19
N MET A 249 2.62 4.47 -13.23
CA MET A 249 1.63 4.79 -14.23
C MET A 249 0.85 3.57 -14.68
N VAL A 250 -0.40 3.84 -15.07
CA VAL A 250 -1.25 2.89 -15.78
C VAL A 250 -1.92 3.60 -16.95
N LEU A 251 -2.02 2.91 -18.07
CA LEU A 251 -2.75 3.32 -19.25
C LEU A 251 -3.66 2.16 -19.69
N SER A 252 -4.92 2.46 -19.94
CA SER A 252 -5.94 1.50 -20.35
C SER A 252 -6.69 2.02 -21.57
N ALA A 253 -6.95 1.13 -22.53
CA ALA A 253 -7.83 1.38 -23.66
C ALA A 253 -8.85 0.25 -23.76
N TYR A 254 -10.13 0.60 -23.73
CA TYR A 254 -11.25 -0.33 -23.86
C TYR A 254 -12.07 0.01 -25.09
N ALA A 255 -12.15 -0.90 -26.05
CA ALA A 255 -12.97 -0.76 -27.26
C ALA A 255 -14.10 -1.79 -27.25
N GLN A 256 -15.33 -1.32 -27.46
CA GLN A 256 -16.53 -2.16 -27.46
C GLN A 256 -17.15 -2.22 -28.86
N PHE A 257 -17.34 -3.42 -29.39
CA PHE A 257 -18.07 -3.68 -30.63
C PHE A 257 -19.29 -4.56 -30.31
N GLU A 258 -20.17 -4.78 -31.29
CA GLU A 258 -21.40 -5.56 -31.07
C GLU A 258 -21.12 -6.99 -30.58
N ASN A 259 -20.07 -7.63 -31.14
CA ASN A 259 -19.79 -9.05 -30.93
C ASN A 259 -18.46 -9.33 -30.21
N PHE A 260 -17.65 -8.32 -29.90
CA PHE A 260 -16.41 -8.50 -29.16
C PHE A 260 -15.97 -7.20 -28.47
N ASN A 261 -15.16 -7.36 -27.42
CA ASN A 261 -14.53 -6.27 -26.68
C ASN A 261 -13.01 -6.45 -26.67
N ILE A 262 -12.26 -5.36 -26.78
CA ILE A 262 -10.80 -5.35 -26.62
C ILE A 262 -10.46 -4.49 -25.41
N LEU A 263 -9.62 -5.05 -24.53
CA LEU A 263 -8.99 -4.31 -23.45
C LEU A 263 -7.47 -4.40 -23.62
N THR A 264 -6.83 -3.25 -23.69
CA THR A 264 -5.37 -3.12 -23.63
C THR A 264 -4.98 -2.39 -22.36
N LEU A 265 -3.95 -2.91 -21.68
CA LEU A 265 -3.43 -2.32 -20.46
C LEU A 265 -1.91 -2.24 -20.51
N TYR A 266 -1.38 -1.07 -20.18
CA TYR A 266 0.04 -0.85 -19.96
C TYR A 266 0.26 -0.33 -18.55
N ARG A 267 1.31 -0.82 -17.88
CA ARG A 267 1.69 -0.43 -16.52
C ARG A 267 3.20 -0.31 -16.45
N ASN A 268 3.66 0.66 -15.65
CA ASN A 268 5.06 0.82 -15.31
C ASN A 268 5.13 1.46 -13.92
N TYR A 269 5.93 0.91 -13.03
CA TYR A 269 6.17 1.50 -11.72
C TYR A 269 7.63 1.32 -11.34
N ASP A 270 8.17 2.32 -10.66
CA ASP A 270 9.48 2.23 -10.03
C ASP A 270 9.40 1.28 -8.84
N LEU A 271 10.44 0.48 -8.65
CA LEU A 271 10.55 -0.46 -7.54
C LEU A 271 10.24 0.21 -6.18
N LYS A 272 10.77 1.43 -5.99
CA LYS A 272 10.60 2.26 -4.79
C LYS A 272 9.24 2.97 -4.69
N TYR A 273 8.30 2.74 -5.60
CA TYR A 273 6.95 3.31 -5.51
C TYR A 273 6.11 2.53 -4.48
N ASP A 274 6.38 2.78 -3.21
CA ASP A 274 5.76 2.11 -2.08
C ASP A 274 4.48 2.84 -1.61
N ASN A 275 3.40 2.70 -2.37
CA ASN A 275 2.12 3.32 -2.00
C ASN A 275 1.16 2.32 -1.30
N PRO A 276 0.86 2.49 0.00
CA PRO A 276 -0.06 1.59 0.71
C PRO A 276 -1.51 1.71 0.22
N TYR A 277 -1.87 2.83 -0.41
CA TYR A 277 -3.18 3.10 -1.02
C TYR A 277 -3.24 2.79 -2.52
N GLN A 278 -2.20 2.19 -3.10
CA GLN A 278 -2.23 1.75 -4.49
C GLN A 278 -3.15 0.54 -4.66
N ARG A 279 -4.20 0.71 -5.44
CA ARG A 279 -5.11 -0.36 -5.91
C ARG A 279 -5.32 -0.27 -7.41
N SER A 280 -4.27 0.13 -8.12
CA SER A 280 -4.24 0.05 -9.57
C SER A 280 -4.41 -1.39 -10.02
N TYR A 281 -4.84 -1.60 -11.28
CA TYR A 281 -4.97 -2.95 -11.82
C TYR A 281 -3.67 -3.71 -11.53
N SER A 282 -3.80 -4.92 -10.98
CA SER A 282 -2.74 -5.91 -11.00
C SER A 282 -3.30 -7.31 -11.16
N ASN A 283 -2.51 -8.17 -11.82
CA ASN A 283 -2.82 -9.58 -11.92
C ASN A 283 -2.47 -10.31 -10.61
N TYR A 284 -1.51 -9.75 -9.88
CA TYR A 284 -0.95 -10.30 -8.66
C TYR A 284 -1.05 -9.28 -7.54
N GLN A 285 -1.27 -9.78 -6.32
CA GLN A 285 -1.19 -8.96 -5.13
C GLN A 285 0.25 -8.44 -4.96
N ARG A 286 0.38 -7.34 -4.23
CA ARG A 286 1.69 -6.81 -3.85
C ARG A 286 2.47 -7.88 -3.07
N TYR A 287 3.78 -7.97 -3.29
CA TYR A 287 4.68 -8.96 -2.68
C TYR A 287 4.45 -10.41 -3.11
N LYS A 288 3.73 -10.65 -4.21
CA LYS A 288 3.75 -11.97 -4.85
C LYS A 288 5.19 -12.32 -5.29
N THR A 289 5.55 -13.60 -5.21
CA THR A 289 6.85 -14.17 -5.52
C THR A 289 7.97 -13.55 -4.70
N SER A 290 7.66 -13.20 -3.45
CA SER A 290 8.62 -12.73 -2.45
C SER A 290 8.52 -13.63 -1.22
N ILE A 291 9.45 -13.46 -0.29
CA ILE A 291 9.46 -14.20 0.97
C ILE A 291 8.17 -14.03 1.78
N PHE A 292 7.43 -12.91 1.61
CA PHE A 292 6.14 -12.69 2.27
C PHE A 292 5.01 -13.61 1.76
N GLU A 293 5.15 -14.25 0.59
CA GLU A 293 4.16 -15.23 0.10
C GLU A 293 4.31 -16.59 0.82
N ASP A 294 5.49 -16.86 1.40
CA ASP A 294 5.88 -18.13 1.98
C ASP A 294 5.88 -18.04 3.51
N ASP A 295 4.72 -18.32 4.11
CA ASP A 295 4.45 -18.18 5.55
C ASP A 295 5.43 -18.93 6.48
N TYR A 296 6.01 -20.03 6.01
CA TYR A 296 6.98 -20.85 6.73
C TYR A 296 8.38 -20.23 6.85
N TRP A 297 8.65 -19.12 6.16
CA TRP A 297 9.89 -18.32 6.33
C TRP A 297 9.70 -17.11 7.27
N LEU A 298 8.50 -16.90 7.79
CA LEU A 298 8.17 -15.72 8.58
C LEU A 298 8.14 -16.08 10.06
N GLU A 299 8.55 -15.13 10.90
CA GLU A 299 8.48 -15.25 12.37
C GLU A 299 7.08 -15.56 12.88
N ASP A 300 6.08 -15.00 12.21
CA ASP A 300 4.69 -15.39 12.41
C ASP A 300 4.00 -15.39 11.04
N PRO A 301 3.22 -16.44 10.72
CA PRO A 301 2.51 -16.53 9.44
C PRO A 301 1.51 -15.38 9.23
N VAL A 302 1.14 -14.65 10.29
CA VAL A 302 0.33 -13.44 10.19
C VAL A 302 0.97 -12.36 9.30
N TYR A 303 2.29 -12.36 9.14
CA TYR A 303 3.02 -11.40 8.30
C TYR A 303 2.92 -11.66 6.80
N SER A 304 2.33 -12.79 6.41
CA SER A 304 2.15 -13.14 5.00
C SER A 304 1.16 -12.22 4.29
N TYR A 305 1.35 -12.03 2.96
CA TYR A 305 0.53 -11.15 2.10
C TYR A 305 -0.27 -11.91 1.06
#